data_AF-A0A501WIH2-F1
#
_entry.id   AF-A0A501WIH2-F1
#
_cell.length_a   1.000
_cell.length_b   1.000
_cell.length_c   1.000
_cell.angle_alpha   90.00
_cell.angle_beta   90.00
_cell.angle_gamma   90.00
#
_symmetry.space_group_name_H-M   'P 1'
#
loop_
_entity.id
_entity.type
_entity.pdbx_description
1 polymer ?
#
loop_
_entity_poly.entity_id
_entity_poly.type
_entity_poly.pdbx_seq_one_letter_code
_entity_poly.pdbx_strand_id
1 'polypeptide(L)' 'MTTASATSLAGFKAVAETGAAGGSRGLLRAMKDHLLYRRTLAELRALDDRELADLGISRFALPEIARQAVRGR' A
#
# COMPACT_ATOMS: atom_id res chain seq x y z
N MET A 1 13.63 -13.80 37.22
CA MET A 1 13.71 -14.38 35.87
C MET A 1 12.58 -13.81 35.02
N THR A 2 12.91 -13.02 33.99
CA THR A 2 12.28 -12.89 32.65
C THR A 2 12.83 -11.59 32.04
N THR A 3 13.73 -11.72 31.08
CA THR A 3 14.39 -10.61 30.39
C THR A 3 13.52 -10.10 29.25
N ALA A 4 13.43 -8.78 29.11
CA ALA A 4 12.74 -8.12 28.01
C ALA A 4 13.38 -8.50 26.67
N SER A 5 12.56 -8.98 25.74
CA SER A 5 12.96 -9.22 24.36
C SER A 5 13.11 -7.87 23.66
N ALA A 6 14.34 -7.51 23.32
CA ALA A 6 14.64 -6.34 22.52
C ALA A 6 14.15 -6.60 21.08
N THR A 7 13.11 -5.89 20.66
CA THR A 7 12.72 -5.80 19.25
C THR A 7 13.90 -5.24 18.47
N SER A 8 14.69 -6.15 17.89
CA SER A 8 15.98 -5.87 17.27
C SER A 8 15.82 -4.92 16.09
N LEU A 9 16.47 -3.75 16.18
CA LEU A 9 16.66 -2.80 15.08
C LEU A 9 17.54 -3.37 13.95
N ALA A 10 18.14 -4.56 14.13
CA ALA A 10 19.07 -5.16 13.17
C ALA A 10 18.41 -5.51 11.82
N GLY A 11 17.09 -5.71 11.79
CA GLY A 11 16.34 -5.98 10.55
C GLY A 11 16.35 -4.81 9.55
N PHE A 12 16.49 -3.56 10.03
CA PHE A 12 16.53 -2.39 9.14
C PHE A 12 17.87 -2.22 8.42
N LYS A 13 18.99 -2.68 9.01
CA LYS A 13 20.32 -2.56 8.38
C LYS A 13 20.52 -3.53 7.22
N ALA A 14 19.93 -4.73 7.28
CA ALA A 14 20.05 -5.75 6.23
C ALA A 14 19.41 -5.33 4.89
N VAL A 15 18.43 -4.41 4.93
CA VAL A 15 17.83 -3.79 3.74
C VAL A 15 18.83 -2.88 3.01
N ALA A 16 19.81 -2.31 3.73
CA ALA A 16 20.82 -1.42 3.13
C ALA A 16 21.90 -2.20 2.36
N GLU A 17 22.19 -3.43 2.77
CA GLU A 17 23.24 -4.27 2.15
C GLU A 17 22.72 -5.11 0.98
N THR A 18 21.40 -5.24 0.83
CA THR A 18 20.75 -5.98 -0.27
C THR A 18 20.07 -5.01 -1.26
N GLY A 19 20.84 -4.35 -2.14
CA GLY A 19 20.28 -3.82 -3.40
C GLY A 19 20.72 -2.41 -3.83
N ALA A 20 21.95 -2.30 -4.35
CA ALA A 20 22.38 -1.18 -5.18
C ALA A 20 21.71 -1.24 -6.58
N ALA A 21 20.43 -0.84 -6.65
CA ALA A 21 19.73 -0.42 -7.88
C ALA A 21 18.42 0.37 -7.60
N GLY A 22 17.89 0.35 -6.38
CA GLY A 22 16.52 0.85 -6.10
C GLY A 22 16.32 1.69 -4.83
N GLY A 23 17.36 2.05 -4.08
CA GLY A 23 17.23 2.58 -2.71
C GLY A 23 16.28 3.79 -2.54
N SER A 24 16.54 4.91 -3.21
CA SER A 24 15.70 6.11 -3.11
C SER A 24 14.59 6.17 -4.16
N ARG A 25 14.87 5.79 -5.41
CA ARG A 25 13.87 5.78 -6.49
C ARG A 25 12.76 4.75 -6.25
N GLY A 26 13.10 3.57 -5.75
CA GLY A 26 12.15 2.53 -5.39
C GLY A 26 11.29 2.95 -4.18
N LEU A 27 11.91 3.60 -3.19
CA LEU A 27 11.18 4.15 -2.04
C LEU A 27 10.20 5.25 -2.45
N LEU A 28 10.66 6.23 -3.25
CA LEU A 28 9.80 7.31 -3.75
C LEU A 28 8.65 6.77 -4.60
N ARG A 29 8.91 5.74 -5.42
CA ARG A 29 7.87 5.06 -6.19
C ARG A 29 6.87 4.35 -5.27
N ALA A 30 7.34 3.58 -4.30
CA ALA A 30 6.48 2.90 -3.34
C ALA A 30 5.62 3.88 -2.52
N MET A 31 6.17 5.03 -2.12
CA MET A 31 5.41 6.08 -1.45
C MET A 31 4.34 6.69 -2.36
N LYS A 32 4.70 7.02 -3.61
CA LYS A 32 3.75 7.56 -4.60
C LYS A 32 2.62 6.57 -4.88
N ASP A 33 2.96 5.30 -5.05
CA ASP A 33 2.02 4.20 -5.27
C ASP A 33 1.08 4.02 -4.08
N HIS A 34 1.60 4.14 -2.86
CA HIS A 34 0.79 4.10 -1.64
C HIS A 34 -0.16 5.30 -1.52
N LEU A 35 0.30 6.50 -1.86
CA LEU A 35 -0.55 7.70 -1.88
C LEU A 35 -1.68 7.56 -2.90
N LEU A 36 -1.38 7.03 -4.08
CA LEU A 36 -2.38 6.77 -5.12
C LEU A 36 -3.42 5.75 -4.63
N TYR A 37 -2.97 4.61 -4.09
CA TYR A 37 -3.86 3.61 -3.50
C TYR A 37 -4.82 4.23 -2.47
N ARG A 38 -4.28 5.00 -1.52
CA ARG A 38 -5.09 5.62 -0.45
C ARG A 38 -6.09 6.61 -1.01
N ARG A 39 -5.69 7.42 -1.99
CA ARG A 39 -6.57 8.38 -2.66
C ARG A 39 -7.69 7.67 -3.41
N THR A 40 -7.37 6.70 -4.27
CA THR A 40 -8.36 5.92 -5.02
C THR A 40 -9.32 5.20 -4.09
N LEU A 41 -8.82 4.60 -2.99
CA LEU A 41 -9.68 3.93 -2.03
C LEU A 41 -10.61 4.92 -1.30
N ALA A 42 -10.14 6.12 -1.00
CA ALA A 42 -10.97 7.15 -0.37
C ALA A 42 -12.06 7.65 -1.32
N GLU A 43 -11.72 7.90 -2.59
CA GLU A 43 -12.67 8.28 -3.64
C GLU A 43 -13.74 7.19 -3.85
N LEU A 44 -13.32 5.92 -3.97
CA LEU A 44 -14.25 4.78 -4.09
C LEU A 44 -15.15 4.60 -2.86
N ARG A 45 -14.66 4.94 -1.66
CA ARG A 45 -15.44 4.86 -0.41
C ARG A 45 -16.37 6.05 -0.21
N ALA A 46 -16.15 7.14 -0.92
CA ALA A 46 -17.02 8.31 -0.92
C ALA A 46 -18.27 8.07 -1.77
N LEU A 47 -18.21 7.15 -2.73
CA LEU A 47 -19.38 6.67 -3.48
C LEU A 47 -20.36 5.93 -2.56
N ASP A 48 -21.65 6.16 -2.79
CA ASP A 48 -22.70 5.45 -2.08
C ASP A 48 -22.91 4.01 -2.62
N ASP A 49 -23.68 3.20 -1.89
CA ASP A 49 -23.91 1.80 -2.28
C ASP A 49 -24.68 1.66 -3.61
N ARG A 50 -25.42 2.69 -4.03
CA ARG A 50 -26.17 2.71 -5.30
C ARG A 50 -25.25 3.03 -6.47
N GLU A 51 -24.40 4.04 -6.34
CA GLU A 51 -23.36 4.38 -7.31
C GLU A 51 -22.41 3.19 -7.51
N LEU A 52 -22.04 2.51 -6.42
CA LEU A 52 -21.26 1.27 -6.49
C LEU A 52 -22.03 0.15 -7.21
N ALA A 53 -23.33 -0.02 -6.92
CA ALA A 53 -24.16 -1.02 -7.59
C ALA A 53 -24.35 -0.73 -9.08
N ASP A 54 -24.51 0.53 -9.48
CA ASP A 54 -24.65 0.97 -10.87
C ASP A 54 -23.37 0.67 -11.67
N LEU A 55 -22.21 0.74 -11.02
CA LEU A 55 -20.93 0.33 -11.58
C LEU A 55 -20.69 -1.20 -11.53
N GLY A 56 -21.59 -1.95 -10.89
CA GLY A 56 -21.44 -3.40 -10.68
C GLY A 56 -20.32 -3.75 -9.70
N ILE A 57 -19.97 -2.84 -8.79
CA ILE A 57 -18.84 -2.98 -7.86
C ILE A 57 -19.36 -3.29 -6.45
N SER A 58 -18.82 -4.35 -5.85
CA SER A 58 -19.05 -4.63 -4.42
C SER A 58 -18.13 -3.80 -3.53
N ARG A 59 -18.64 -3.33 -2.37
CA ARG A 59 -17.84 -2.61 -1.35
C ARG A 59 -16.63 -3.41 -0.85
N PHE A 60 -16.70 -4.74 -0.90
CA PHE A 60 -15.60 -5.64 -0.55
C PHE A 60 -14.49 -5.68 -1.62
N ALA A 61 -14.81 -5.31 -2.87
CA ALA A 61 -13.86 -5.29 -3.98
C ALA A 61 -13.02 -4.00 -4.03
N LEU A 62 -13.46 -2.92 -3.37
CA LEU A 62 -12.78 -1.61 -3.42
C LEU A 62 -11.28 -1.66 -3.10
N PRO A 63 -10.81 -2.40 -2.06
CA PRO A 63 -9.38 -2.48 -1.77
C PRO A 63 -8.57 -3.17 -2.87
N GLU A 64 -9.18 -4.11 -3.60
CA GLU A 64 -8.52 -4.80 -4.72
C GLU A 64 -8.50 -3.92 -5.97
N ILE A 65 -9.62 -3.26 -6.28
CA ILE A 65 -9.71 -2.30 -7.40
C ILE A 65 -8.70 -1.16 -7.22
N ALA A 66 -8.62 -0.60 -6.00
CA ALA A 66 -7.64 0.45 -5.69
C ALA A 66 -6.19 -0.04 -5.85
N ARG A 67 -5.90 -1.32 -5.58
CA ARG A 67 -4.57 -1.92 -5.84
C ARG A 67 -4.32 -2.10 -7.34
N GLN A 68 -5.32 -2.52 -8.11
CA GLN A 68 -5.20 -2.69 -9.56
C GLN A 68 -4.92 -1.35 -10.27
N ALA A 69 -5.55 -0.26 -9.82
CA ALA A 69 -5.31 1.09 -10.34
C ALA A 69 -3.84 1.55 -10.18
N VAL A 70 -3.14 1.04 -9.17
CA VAL A 70 -1.70 1.30 -8.95
C VAL A 70 -0.83 0.40 -9.82
N ARG A 71 -1.21 -0.88 -9.98
CA ARG A 71 -0.43 -1.88 -10.72
C ARG A 71 -0.47 -1.67 -12.24
N GLY A 72 -1.57 -1.13 -12.79
CA GLY A 72 -1.75 -0.92 -14.22
C GLY A 72 -0.99 0.27 -14.83
N ARG A 73 0.04 0.79 -14.16
CA ARG A 73 0.78 2.00 -14.56
C ARG A 73 2.23 1.71 -14.91
#